data_AF-A0A6V8LDN6-F1
#
_entry.id   AF-A0A6V8LDN6-F1
#
_cell.length_a   1.000
_cell.length_b   1.000
_cell.length_c   1.000
_cell.angle_alpha   90.00
_cell.angle_beta   90.00
_cell.angle_gamma   90.00
#
_symmetry.space_group_name_H-M   'P 1'
#
loop_
_entity.id
_entity.type
_entity.pdbx_description
1 polymer ?
#
loop_
_entity_poly.entity_id
_entity_poly.type
_entity_poly.pdbx_seq_one_letter_code
_entity_poly.pdbx_strand_id
1 'polypeptide(L)'
;MQGRTVDAFVRGLLASHSSVHENGMRMGVTLLNSVEWREMFAGLDALLRYAAGDRLKEGAPVSVTRAPRYVPDGYDPERRWLIGHQLFFALVQGVIVGINCYLERREDPDADAAIRVATAFMRSSASAIKFTSDFGPVDYEARIRTAMAPPSVRAGFSGLQTRDHAHLVGLFGRVRAAAAEVGPGPAGDAFEEFVEATVTAYEAHKFICARFGGEVLPSLRMAAASRGRTTQSGVSALRQLMRSRLFALGKGGGDST
;
A
#
# COMPACT_ATOMS: atom_id res chain seq x y z
N MET A 1 23.02 -3.31 -17.92
CA MET A 1 22.02 -4.07 -17.13
C MET A 1 20.93 -3.17 -16.54
N GLN A 2 21.27 -1.95 -16.10
CA GLN A 2 20.34 -0.97 -15.50
C GLN A 2 19.08 -0.62 -16.32
N GLY A 3 19.18 -0.50 -17.65
CA GLY A 3 18.01 -0.17 -18.50
C GLY A 3 16.90 -1.23 -18.49
N ARG A 4 17.27 -2.52 -18.45
CA ARG A 4 16.28 -3.62 -18.46
C ARG A 4 15.44 -3.68 -17.18
N THR A 5 16.01 -3.23 -16.06
CA THR A 5 15.34 -3.22 -14.75
C THR A 5 14.37 -2.06 -14.59
N VAL A 6 14.71 -0.86 -15.11
CA VAL A 6 13.78 0.28 -15.13
C VAL A 6 12.57 -0.02 -16.03
N ASP A 7 12.83 -0.59 -17.20
CA ASP A 7 11.76 -1.02 -18.12
C ASP A 7 10.81 -2.03 -17.48
N ALA A 8 11.35 -2.99 -16.71
CA ALA A 8 10.53 -3.99 -16.04
C ALA A 8 9.64 -3.39 -14.94
N PHE A 9 10.17 -2.46 -14.14
CA PHE A 9 9.40 -1.77 -13.10
C PHE A 9 8.24 -0.96 -13.71
N VAL A 10 8.54 -0.09 -14.68
CA VAL A 10 7.52 0.77 -15.30
C VAL A 10 6.47 -0.07 -16.03
N ARG A 11 6.87 -1.12 -16.77
CA ARG A 11 5.92 -2.03 -17.43
C ARG A 11 5.04 -2.76 -16.43
N GLY A 12 5.60 -3.25 -15.33
CA GLY A 12 4.84 -3.92 -14.26
C GLY A 12 3.85 -2.98 -13.59
N LEU A 13 4.26 -1.73 -13.33
CA LEU A 13 3.41 -0.69 -12.78
C LEU A 13 2.24 -0.39 -13.72
N LEU A 14 2.50 -0.15 -15.02
CA LEU A 14 1.44 0.12 -15.99
C LEU A 14 0.49 -1.07 -16.15
N ALA A 15 1.02 -2.29 -16.31
CA ALA A 15 0.21 -3.49 -16.49
C ALA A 15 -0.71 -3.78 -15.30
N SER A 16 -0.21 -3.57 -14.06
CA SER A 16 -1.02 -3.75 -12.86
C SER A 16 -2.12 -2.68 -12.75
N HIS A 17 -1.83 -1.41 -13.06
CA HIS A 17 -2.85 -0.35 -13.12
C HIS A 17 -3.92 -0.63 -14.18
N SER A 18 -3.54 -1.05 -15.39
CA SER A 18 -4.49 -1.45 -16.43
C SER A 18 -5.38 -2.61 -15.97
N SER A 19 -4.79 -3.62 -15.34
CA SER A 19 -5.54 -4.80 -14.86
C SER A 19 -6.59 -4.43 -13.82
N VAL A 20 -6.25 -3.60 -12.82
CA VAL A 20 -7.23 -3.15 -11.82
C VAL A 20 -8.29 -2.23 -12.40
N HIS A 21 -7.92 -1.40 -13.38
CA HIS A 21 -8.87 -0.51 -14.05
C HIS A 21 -9.90 -1.33 -14.84
N GLU A 22 -9.45 -2.27 -15.68
CA GLU A 22 -10.32 -3.17 -16.43
C GLU A 22 -11.24 -3.98 -15.52
N ASN A 23 -10.70 -4.54 -14.44
CA ASN A 23 -11.50 -5.30 -13.49
C ASN A 23 -12.50 -4.43 -12.72
N GLY A 24 -12.09 -3.23 -12.28
CA GLY A 24 -12.98 -2.27 -11.66
C GLY A 24 -14.10 -1.84 -12.60
N MET A 25 -13.83 -1.65 -13.90
CA MET A 25 -14.86 -1.37 -14.89
C MET A 25 -15.79 -2.55 -15.15
N ARG A 26 -15.28 -3.79 -15.06
CA ARG A 26 -16.08 -5.02 -15.28
C ARG A 26 -16.98 -5.37 -14.10
N MET A 27 -16.49 -5.26 -12.87
CA MET A 27 -17.16 -5.73 -11.66
C MET A 27 -17.71 -4.57 -10.81
N GLY A 28 -17.27 -3.35 -11.06
CA GLY A 28 -17.52 -2.18 -10.21
C GLY A 28 -16.65 -2.16 -8.95
N VAL A 29 -16.86 -1.17 -8.09
CA VAL A 29 -16.29 -1.12 -6.75
C VAL A 29 -17.36 -0.77 -5.72
N THR A 30 -17.29 -1.40 -4.54
CA THR A 30 -18.22 -1.16 -3.43
C THR A 30 -17.52 -0.63 -2.18
N LEU A 31 -16.21 -0.90 -2.03
CA LEU A 31 -15.41 -0.45 -0.89
C LEU A 31 -14.64 0.85 -1.14
N LEU A 32 -14.69 1.37 -2.36
CA LEU A 32 -14.02 2.61 -2.75
C LEU A 32 -15.05 3.67 -3.16
N ASN A 33 -14.95 4.84 -2.54
CA ASN A 33 -15.61 6.03 -3.08
C ASN A 33 -14.82 6.58 -4.28
N SER A 34 -15.33 7.63 -4.94
CA SER A 34 -14.69 8.20 -6.13
C SER A 34 -13.35 8.90 -5.85
N VAL A 35 -13.13 9.39 -4.62
CA VAL A 35 -11.83 9.94 -4.21
C VAL A 35 -10.82 8.80 -4.07
N GLU A 36 -11.17 7.75 -3.35
CA GLU A 36 -10.27 6.61 -3.12
C GLU A 36 -9.97 5.84 -4.40
N TRP A 37 -10.94 5.76 -5.31
CA TRP A 37 -10.74 5.21 -6.66
C TRP A 37 -9.68 6.00 -7.43
N ARG A 38 -9.72 7.33 -7.40
CA ARG A 38 -8.68 8.18 -8.03
C ARG A 38 -7.33 8.05 -7.34
N GLU A 39 -7.32 8.05 -6.01
CA GLU A 39 -6.11 7.86 -5.20
C GLU A 39 -5.38 6.56 -5.56
N MET A 40 -6.10 5.51 -5.95
CA MET A 40 -5.48 4.25 -6.39
C MET A 40 -4.54 4.42 -7.60
N PHE A 41 -4.75 5.44 -8.44
CA PHE A 41 -3.93 5.75 -9.62
C PHE A 41 -2.98 6.94 -9.42
N ALA A 42 -3.09 7.65 -8.28
CA ALA A 42 -2.35 8.88 -8.04
C ALA A 42 -0.83 8.68 -7.95
N GLY A 43 -0.35 7.54 -7.45
CA GLY A 43 1.09 7.24 -7.40
C GLY A 43 1.73 7.16 -8.79
N LEU A 44 1.04 6.52 -9.76
CA LEU A 44 1.51 6.47 -11.15
C LEU A 44 1.52 7.87 -11.78
N ASP A 45 0.45 8.65 -11.58
CA ASP A 45 0.37 10.03 -12.08
C ASP A 45 1.50 10.90 -11.51
N ALA A 46 1.75 10.81 -10.20
CA ALA A 46 2.83 11.53 -9.52
C ALA A 46 4.21 11.14 -10.08
N LEU A 47 4.45 9.85 -10.33
CA LEU A 47 5.70 9.39 -10.94
C LEU A 47 5.90 9.96 -12.36
N LEU A 48 4.86 9.94 -13.18
CA LEU A 48 4.93 10.45 -14.56
C LEU A 48 5.20 11.96 -14.61
N ARG A 49 4.53 12.73 -13.75
CA ARG A 49 4.77 14.17 -13.60
C ARG A 49 6.18 14.48 -13.11
N TYR A 50 6.63 13.75 -12.08
CA TYR A 50 7.99 13.87 -11.56
C TYR A 50 9.04 13.59 -12.65
N ALA A 51 8.85 12.51 -13.42
CA ALA A 51 9.73 12.16 -14.54
C ALA A 51 9.70 13.19 -15.68
N ALA A 52 8.58 13.89 -15.87
CA ALA A 52 8.43 14.96 -16.85
C ALA A 52 9.03 16.32 -16.40
N GLY A 53 9.57 16.40 -15.17
CA GLY A 53 10.08 17.65 -14.61
C GLY A 53 8.98 18.62 -14.15
N ASP A 54 7.72 18.15 -14.04
CA ASP A 54 6.65 18.93 -13.44
C ASP A 54 6.88 18.94 -11.92
N ARG A 55 7.04 20.14 -11.36
CA ARG A 55 7.10 20.31 -9.90
C ARG A 55 5.72 19.97 -9.38
N LEU A 56 5.58 18.75 -8.85
CA LEU A 56 4.34 18.23 -8.27
C LEU A 56 3.70 19.28 -7.36
N LYS A 57 2.74 20.03 -7.89
CA LYS A 57 1.86 20.89 -7.10
C LYS A 57 0.75 20.02 -6.54
N GLU A 58 0.51 20.15 -5.25
CA GLU A 58 -0.56 19.47 -4.55
C GLU A 58 -1.91 19.71 -5.26
N GLY A 59 -2.72 18.65 -5.41
CA GLY A 59 -4.08 18.76 -5.93
C GLY A 59 -4.24 18.80 -7.46
N ALA A 60 -3.19 18.54 -8.24
CA ALA A 60 -3.37 18.41 -9.69
C ALA A 60 -4.29 17.22 -10.03
N PRO A 61 -5.35 17.41 -10.84
CA PRO A 61 -6.38 16.40 -11.00
C PRO A 61 -5.84 15.17 -11.73
N VAL A 62 -5.92 14.01 -11.07
CA VAL A 62 -5.78 12.71 -11.72
C VAL A 62 -6.97 12.54 -12.67
N SER A 63 -6.70 12.28 -13.95
CA SER A 63 -7.70 12.21 -15.03
C SER A 63 -8.68 11.01 -14.92
N VAL A 64 -8.65 10.27 -13.80
CA VAL A 64 -9.49 9.08 -13.59
C VAL A 64 -10.87 9.50 -13.07
N THR A 65 -11.90 8.95 -13.71
CA THR A 65 -13.32 9.26 -13.51
C THR A 65 -13.90 8.74 -12.20
N ARG A 66 -15.18 9.04 -11.96
CA ARG A 66 -16.03 8.49 -10.89
C ARG A 66 -15.83 6.97 -10.73
N ALA A 67 -15.86 6.50 -9.48
CA ALA A 67 -15.81 5.09 -9.15
C ALA A 67 -16.88 4.29 -9.93
N PRO A 68 -16.52 3.18 -10.60
CA PRO A 68 -17.47 2.36 -11.35
C PRO A 68 -18.49 1.71 -10.43
N ARG A 69 -19.76 1.70 -10.84
CA ARG A 69 -20.84 1.06 -10.07
C ARG A 69 -20.72 -0.46 -10.14
N TYR A 70 -21.16 -1.14 -9.08
CA TYR A 70 -21.21 -2.60 -9.02
C TYR A 70 -21.97 -3.21 -10.21
N VAL A 71 -21.39 -4.26 -10.80
CA VAL A 71 -21.97 -5.02 -11.91
C VAL A 71 -22.00 -6.51 -11.52
N PRO A 72 -23.18 -7.10 -11.26
CA PRO A 72 -23.28 -8.49 -10.80
C PRO A 72 -22.63 -9.51 -11.74
N ASP A 73 -22.81 -9.35 -13.05
CA ASP A 73 -22.30 -10.30 -14.05
C ASP A 73 -20.77 -10.31 -14.16
N GLY A 74 -20.09 -9.30 -13.61
CA GLY A 74 -18.64 -9.20 -13.58
C GLY A 74 -17.99 -9.78 -12.31
N TYR A 75 -18.76 -10.36 -11.38
CA TYR A 75 -18.26 -10.79 -10.07
C TYR A 75 -17.19 -11.88 -10.17
N ASP A 76 -15.95 -11.54 -9.82
CA ASP A 76 -14.78 -12.42 -9.87
C ASP A 76 -13.84 -12.14 -8.68
N PRO A 77 -14.09 -12.76 -7.51
CA PRO A 77 -13.34 -12.48 -6.28
C PRO A 77 -11.88 -12.96 -6.35
N GLU A 78 -11.61 -14.06 -7.05
CA GLU A 78 -10.25 -14.62 -7.19
C GLU A 78 -9.37 -13.71 -8.04
N ARG A 79 -9.90 -13.25 -9.18
CA ARG A 79 -9.18 -12.29 -10.01
C ARG A 79 -9.02 -10.95 -9.29
N ARG A 80 -10.04 -10.45 -8.59
CA ARG A 80 -9.96 -9.22 -7.78
C ARG A 80 -8.83 -9.29 -6.78
N TRP A 81 -8.77 -10.41 -6.04
CA TRP A 81 -7.72 -10.66 -5.05
C TRP A 81 -6.33 -10.70 -5.71
N LEU A 82 -6.18 -11.42 -6.82
CA LEU A 82 -4.89 -11.59 -7.50
C LEU A 82 -4.34 -10.26 -8.04
N ILE A 83 -5.12 -9.56 -8.86
CA ILE A 83 -4.65 -8.33 -9.51
C ILE A 83 -4.50 -7.17 -8.52
N GLY A 84 -5.32 -7.15 -7.46
CA GLY A 84 -5.20 -6.18 -6.39
C GLY A 84 -3.88 -6.33 -5.63
N HIS A 85 -3.48 -7.57 -5.32
CA HIS A 85 -2.16 -7.84 -4.73
C HIS A 85 -1.01 -7.50 -5.69
N GLN A 86 -1.14 -7.80 -6.99
CA GLN A 86 -0.13 -7.44 -8.00
C GLN A 86 0.10 -5.92 -8.02
N LEU A 87 -0.99 -5.13 -8.03
CA LEU A 87 -0.89 -3.68 -7.91
C LEU A 87 -0.25 -3.27 -6.58
N PHE A 88 -0.72 -3.81 -5.45
CA PHE A 88 -0.17 -3.47 -4.14
C PHE A 88 1.35 -3.64 -4.08
N PHE A 89 1.89 -4.74 -4.60
CA PHE A 89 3.35 -4.94 -4.64
C PHE A 89 4.06 -3.96 -5.58
N ALA A 90 3.49 -3.63 -6.74
CA ALA A 90 4.05 -2.61 -7.62
C ALA A 90 4.04 -1.21 -6.97
N LEU A 91 3.00 -0.88 -6.19
CA LEU A 91 2.92 0.38 -5.43
C LEU A 91 3.97 0.43 -4.32
N VAL A 92 4.21 -0.67 -3.60
CA VAL A 92 5.29 -0.77 -2.60
C VAL A 92 6.66 -0.48 -3.24
N GLN A 93 6.91 -0.98 -4.45
CA GLN A 93 8.13 -0.67 -5.20
C GLN A 93 8.20 0.83 -5.57
N GLY A 94 7.07 1.45 -5.94
CA GLY A 94 6.98 2.89 -6.15
C GLY A 94 7.34 3.72 -4.91
N VAL A 95 6.86 3.32 -3.73
CA VAL A 95 7.25 3.95 -2.45
C VAL A 95 8.75 3.84 -2.23
N ILE A 96 9.33 2.65 -2.43
CA ILE A 96 10.77 2.41 -2.27
C ILE A 96 11.60 3.29 -3.21
N VAL A 97 11.19 3.41 -4.47
CA VAL A 97 11.86 4.28 -5.44
C VAL A 97 11.81 5.74 -4.99
N GLY A 98 10.63 6.25 -4.62
CA GLY A 98 10.48 7.64 -4.16
C GLY A 98 11.32 7.96 -2.92
N ILE A 99 11.36 7.07 -1.93
CA ILE A 99 12.20 7.24 -0.74
C ILE A 99 13.69 7.24 -1.09
N ASN A 100 14.15 6.31 -1.94
CA ASN A 100 15.56 6.29 -2.34
C ASN A 100 15.95 7.54 -3.12
N CYS A 101 15.09 8.03 -4.03
CA CYS A 101 15.32 9.30 -4.73
C CYS A 101 15.40 10.49 -3.76
N TYR A 102 14.53 10.54 -2.74
CA TYR A 102 14.61 11.56 -1.68
C TYR A 102 15.95 11.49 -0.92
N LEU A 103 16.36 10.29 -0.50
CA LEU A 103 17.60 10.08 0.25
C LEU A 103 18.86 10.40 -0.57
N GLU A 104 18.86 10.11 -1.87
CA GLU A 104 19.98 10.40 -2.78
C GLU A 104 20.11 11.88 -3.12
N ARG A 105 19.00 12.62 -3.14
CA ARG A 105 18.93 14.02 -3.56
C ARG A 105 18.70 14.99 -2.39
N ARG A 106 19.04 14.63 -1.16
CA ARG A 106 18.69 15.43 0.04
C ARG A 106 19.14 16.91 0.02
N GLU A 107 20.17 17.22 -0.76
CA GLU A 107 20.73 18.59 -0.91
C GLU A 107 20.11 19.35 -2.10
N ASP A 108 19.23 18.70 -2.86
CA ASP A 108 18.53 19.25 -4.01
C ASP A 108 17.22 19.94 -3.58
N PRO A 109 16.94 21.16 -4.05
CA PRO A 109 15.64 21.81 -3.90
C PRO A 109 14.42 20.94 -4.31
N ASP A 110 14.59 19.96 -5.19
CA ASP A 110 13.51 19.07 -5.65
C ASP A 110 13.43 17.73 -4.85
N ALA A 111 14.18 17.56 -3.76
CA ALA A 111 14.09 16.39 -2.88
C ALA A 111 12.66 16.15 -2.38
N ASP A 112 11.95 17.23 -2.04
CA ASP A 112 10.58 17.19 -1.53
C ASP A 112 9.59 16.58 -2.54
N ALA A 113 9.84 16.78 -3.84
CA ALA A 113 9.02 16.18 -4.87
C ALA A 113 9.16 14.65 -4.86
N ALA A 114 10.35 14.11 -4.57
CA ALA A 114 10.56 12.66 -4.49
C ALA A 114 9.85 12.02 -3.30
N ILE A 115 9.85 12.66 -2.12
CA ILE A 115 9.08 12.14 -0.97
C ILE A 115 7.57 12.27 -1.22
N ARG A 116 7.10 13.33 -1.90
CA ARG A 116 5.69 13.45 -2.33
C ARG A 116 5.27 12.36 -3.32
N VAL A 117 6.16 11.91 -4.21
CA VAL A 117 5.91 10.70 -5.03
C VAL A 117 5.71 9.47 -4.14
N ALA A 118 6.58 9.27 -3.14
CA ALA A 118 6.44 8.16 -2.20
C ALA A 118 5.13 8.24 -1.41
N THR A 119 4.71 9.45 -0.99
CA THR A 119 3.43 9.72 -0.34
C THR A 119 2.26 9.32 -1.22
N ALA A 120 2.26 9.71 -2.50
CA ALA A 120 1.22 9.35 -3.45
C ALA A 120 1.12 7.82 -3.61
N PHE A 121 2.24 7.12 -3.77
CA PHE A 121 2.24 5.65 -3.82
C PHE A 121 1.73 5.01 -2.53
N MET A 122 2.06 5.58 -1.37
CA MET A 122 1.58 5.08 -0.08
C MET A 122 0.06 5.25 0.04
N ARG A 123 -0.50 6.39 -0.36
CA ARG A 123 -1.96 6.61 -0.41
C ARG A 123 -2.64 5.66 -1.41
N SER A 124 -2.07 5.50 -2.61
CA SER A 124 -2.54 4.51 -3.59
C SER A 124 -2.58 3.10 -3.00
N SER A 125 -1.59 2.73 -2.17
CA SER A 125 -1.54 1.40 -1.55
C SER A 125 -2.69 1.17 -0.57
N ALA A 126 -3.14 2.21 0.14
CA ALA A 126 -4.30 2.14 1.03
C ALA A 126 -5.59 1.84 0.24
N SER A 127 -5.80 2.52 -0.89
CA SER A 127 -6.92 2.25 -1.79
C SER A 127 -6.81 0.86 -2.43
N ALA A 128 -5.60 0.46 -2.86
CA ALA A 128 -5.37 -0.85 -3.46
C ALA A 128 -5.68 -2.00 -2.49
N ILE A 129 -5.37 -1.87 -1.20
CA ILE A 129 -5.75 -2.87 -0.17
C ILE A 129 -7.27 -3.04 -0.11
N LYS A 130 -8.02 -1.93 -0.09
CA LYS A 130 -9.49 -1.97 -0.08
C LYS A 130 -10.03 -2.62 -1.36
N PHE A 131 -9.54 -2.21 -2.53
CA PHE A 131 -9.87 -2.83 -3.82
C PHE A 131 -9.65 -4.34 -3.81
N THR A 132 -8.48 -4.77 -3.32
CA THR A 132 -8.06 -6.18 -3.24
C THR A 132 -9.01 -7.03 -2.39
N SER A 133 -9.79 -6.40 -1.51
CA SER A 133 -10.75 -7.04 -0.61
C SER A 133 -12.22 -6.83 -1.00
N ASP A 134 -12.49 -6.23 -2.16
CA ASP A 134 -13.82 -5.81 -2.60
C ASP A 134 -14.65 -7.00 -3.13
N PHE A 135 -14.95 -7.92 -2.21
CA PHE A 135 -15.79 -9.10 -2.37
C PHE A 135 -16.33 -9.58 -1.01
N GLY A 136 -17.21 -10.59 -1.02
CA GLY A 136 -17.87 -11.13 0.17
C GLY A 136 -16.96 -11.95 1.09
N PRO A 137 -17.15 -11.92 2.43
CA PRO A 137 -16.41 -12.77 3.37
C PRO A 137 -16.56 -14.29 3.11
N VAL A 138 -17.71 -14.72 2.60
CA VAL A 138 -17.95 -16.13 2.24
C VAL A 138 -16.98 -16.60 1.15
N ASP A 139 -16.75 -15.80 0.12
CA ASP A 139 -15.77 -16.12 -0.93
C ASP A 139 -14.33 -16.06 -0.41
N TYR A 140 -14.05 -15.16 0.53
CA TYR A 140 -12.75 -15.13 1.21
C TYR A 140 -12.46 -16.46 1.90
N GLU A 141 -13.39 -16.96 2.71
CA GLU A 141 -13.19 -18.20 3.46
C GLU A 141 -13.15 -19.43 2.55
N ALA A 142 -14.10 -19.54 1.61
CA ALA A 142 -14.25 -20.72 0.77
C ALA A 142 -13.15 -20.84 -0.29
N ARG A 143 -12.75 -19.72 -0.92
CA ARG A 143 -11.88 -19.72 -2.11
C ARG A 143 -10.50 -19.15 -1.80
N ILE A 144 -10.45 -17.91 -1.33
CA ILE A 144 -9.19 -17.15 -1.22
C ILE A 144 -8.29 -17.69 -0.10
N ARG A 145 -8.84 -17.87 1.10
CA ARG A 145 -8.09 -18.34 2.27
C ARG A 145 -7.57 -19.75 2.07
N THR A 146 -8.37 -20.62 1.44
CA THR A 146 -7.98 -21.97 1.05
C THR A 146 -6.82 -21.95 0.05
N ALA A 147 -6.86 -21.07 -0.96
CA ALA A 147 -5.76 -20.89 -1.90
C ALA A 147 -4.48 -20.33 -1.24
N MET A 148 -4.61 -19.60 -0.13
CA MET A 148 -3.51 -19.08 0.70
C MET A 148 -3.03 -20.04 1.79
N ALA A 149 -3.49 -21.30 1.79
CA ALA A 149 -3.05 -22.34 2.72
C ALA A 149 -2.18 -23.40 2.01
N PRO A 150 -1.41 -24.20 2.77
CA PRO A 150 -0.75 -25.38 2.21
C PRO A 150 -1.76 -26.37 1.60
N PRO A 151 -1.41 -27.08 0.50
CA PRO A 151 -0.10 -27.08 -0.16
C PRO A 151 0.12 -25.96 -1.19
N SER A 152 -0.92 -25.18 -1.53
CA SER A 152 -0.86 -24.16 -2.58
C SER A 152 0.19 -23.09 -2.33
N VAL A 153 0.44 -22.76 -1.06
CA VAL A 153 1.53 -21.87 -0.63
C VAL A 153 2.21 -22.43 0.62
N ARG A 154 3.41 -21.92 0.92
CA ARG A 154 4.11 -22.27 2.17
C ARG A 154 3.29 -21.82 3.39
N ALA A 155 3.31 -22.64 4.45
CA ALA A 155 2.65 -22.31 5.70
C ALA A 155 3.12 -20.95 6.24
N GLY A 156 2.15 -20.17 6.73
CA GLY A 156 2.42 -18.84 7.27
C GLY A 156 2.53 -17.73 6.21
N PHE A 157 2.02 -17.97 5.00
CA PHE A 157 1.94 -16.97 3.93
C PHE A 157 1.42 -15.63 4.45
N SER A 158 2.19 -14.57 4.18
CA SER A 158 1.86 -13.20 4.57
C SER A 158 2.57 -12.22 3.64
N GLY A 159 1.90 -11.12 3.29
CA GLY A 159 2.52 -10.01 2.56
C GLY A 159 3.77 -9.44 3.25
N LEU A 160 3.91 -9.65 4.57
CA LEU A 160 5.09 -9.30 5.36
C LEU A 160 6.35 -10.10 5.03
N GLN A 161 6.23 -11.20 4.27
CA GLN A 161 7.35 -12.05 3.90
C GLN A 161 7.99 -11.62 2.58
N THR A 162 7.43 -10.62 1.89
CA THR A 162 8.01 -10.12 0.64
C THR A 162 9.30 -9.34 0.93
N ARG A 163 10.31 -9.53 0.07
CA ARG A 163 11.61 -8.84 0.19
C ARG A 163 11.43 -7.32 0.14
N ASP A 164 10.54 -6.85 -0.73
CA ASP A 164 10.26 -5.42 -0.90
C ASP A 164 9.63 -4.82 0.36
N HIS A 165 8.72 -5.53 1.03
CA HIS A 165 8.15 -5.07 2.30
C HIS A 165 9.22 -4.93 3.38
N ALA A 166 10.09 -5.93 3.53
CA ALA A 166 11.18 -5.89 4.49
C ALA A 166 12.17 -4.73 4.19
N HIS A 167 12.47 -4.52 2.91
CA HIS A 167 13.31 -3.41 2.47
C HIS A 167 12.67 -2.05 2.78
N LEU A 168 11.39 -1.86 2.45
CA LEU A 168 10.63 -0.64 2.75
C LEU A 168 10.66 -0.32 4.26
N VAL A 169 10.44 -1.31 5.12
CA VAL A 169 10.51 -1.11 6.58
C VAL A 169 11.91 -0.68 7.02
N GLY A 170 12.97 -1.24 6.41
CA GLY A 170 14.34 -0.81 6.66
C GLY A 170 14.63 0.64 6.25
N LEU A 171 13.91 1.17 5.25
CA LEU A 171 14.03 2.57 4.82
C LEU A 171 13.40 3.57 5.79
N PHE A 172 12.41 3.16 6.61
CA PHE A 172 11.70 4.08 7.52
C PHE A 172 12.62 4.82 8.49
N GLY A 173 13.59 4.12 9.08
CA GLY A 173 14.56 4.76 9.96
C GLY A 173 15.49 5.75 9.23
N ARG A 174 15.81 5.46 7.97
CA ARG A 174 16.68 6.31 7.13
C ARG A 174 15.97 7.59 6.69
N VAL A 175 14.73 7.47 6.21
CA VAL A 175 13.94 8.65 5.79
C VAL A 175 13.63 9.56 6.97
N ARG A 176 13.34 9.00 8.16
CA ARG A 176 13.19 9.78 9.39
C ARG A 176 14.45 10.57 9.74
N ALA A 177 15.61 9.90 9.71
CA ALA A 177 16.88 10.56 10.04
C ALA A 177 17.16 11.73 9.08
N ALA A 178 16.96 11.52 7.78
CA ALA A 178 17.10 12.57 6.78
C ALA A 178 16.11 13.74 7.00
N ALA A 179 14.84 13.45 7.27
CA ALA A 179 13.83 14.48 7.52
C ALA A 179 14.13 15.33 8.77
N ALA A 180 14.72 14.73 9.81
CA ALA A 180 15.10 15.45 11.02
C ALA A 180 16.18 16.52 10.80
N GLU A 181 16.99 16.40 9.75
CA GLU A 181 18.04 17.38 9.40
C GLU A 181 17.46 18.63 8.71
N VAL A 182 16.25 18.53 8.13
CA VAL A 182 15.64 19.60 7.33
C VAL A 182 14.91 20.64 8.20
N GLY A 183 14.40 20.24 9.37
CA GLY A 183 13.68 21.12 10.28
C GLY A 183 12.27 21.52 9.78
N PRO A 184 11.59 22.46 10.47
CA PRO A 184 10.23 22.89 10.11
C PRO A 184 10.20 23.72 8.80
N GLY A 185 9.21 23.47 7.94
CA GLY A 185 9.02 24.15 6.66
C GLY A 185 8.40 23.21 5.60
N PRO A 186 8.24 23.66 4.34
CA PRO A 186 7.57 22.88 3.27
C PRO A 186 8.13 21.47 3.05
N ALA A 187 9.43 21.30 3.28
CA ALA A 187 10.13 20.02 3.21
C ALA A 187 9.82 19.11 4.41
N GLY A 188 9.72 19.68 5.61
CA GLY A 188 9.22 18.98 6.79
C GLY A 188 7.75 18.57 6.63
N ASP A 189 6.91 19.43 6.05
CA ASP A 189 5.50 19.14 5.78
C ASP A 189 5.35 17.93 4.82
N ALA A 190 6.21 17.85 3.80
CA ALA A 190 6.22 16.74 2.85
C ALA A 190 6.54 15.39 3.53
N PHE A 191 7.39 15.38 4.55
CA PHE A 191 7.66 14.18 5.35
C PHE A 191 6.47 13.82 6.26
N GLU A 192 5.84 14.79 6.91
CA GLU A 192 4.65 14.53 7.74
C GLU A 192 3.50 13.96 6.90
N GLU A 193 3.28 14.48 5.69
CA GLU A 193 2.33 13.91 4.73
C GLU A 193 2.63 12.43 4.41
N PHE A 194 3.91 12.06 4.28
CA PHE A 194 4.33 10.67 4.08
C PHE A 194 4.00 9.78 5.30
N VAL A 195 4.24 10.31 6.51
CA VAL A 195 3.90 9.61 7.76
C VAL A 195 2.39 9.40 7.86
N GLU A 196 1.58 10.42 7.54
CA GLU A 196 0.12 10.31 7.50
C GLU A 196 -0.37 9.29 6.48
N ALA A 197 0.17 9.32 5.25
CA ALA A 197 -0.16 8.32 4.24
C ALA A 197 0.17 6.90 4.71
N THR A 198 1.27 6.73 5.46
CA THR A 198 1.65 5.45 6.06
C THR A 198 0.63 5.00 7.11
N VAL A 199 0.13 5.92 7.95
CA VAL A 199 -0.98 5.63 8.88
C VAL A 199 -2.23 5.19 8.14
N THR A 200 -2.62 5.90 7.07
CA THR A 200 -3.78 5.55 6.25
C THR A 200 -3.65 4.14 5.67
N ALA A 201 -2.47 3.74 5.20
CA ALA A 201 -2.23 2.39 4.69
C ALA A 201 -2.39 1.31 5.79
N TYR A 202 -1.93 1.56 7.01
CA TYR A 202 -2.15 0.64 8.14
C TYR A 202 -3.62 0.53 8.55
N GLU A 203 -4.35 1.66 8.59
CA GLU A 203 -5.77 1.64 8.92
C GLU A 203 -6.59 0.92 7.84
N ALA A 204 -6.24 1.09 6.55
CA ALA A 204 -6.84 0.30 5.48
C ALA A 204 -6.60 -1.21 5.65
N HIS A 205 -5.38 -1.62 6.02
CA HIS A 205 -5.06 -3.02 6.30
C HIS A 205 -5.84 -3.54 7.52
N LYS A 206 -5.97 -2.73 8.57
CA LYS A 206 -6.74 -3.10 9.77
C LYS A 206 -8.21 -3.30 9.45
N PHE A 207 -8.79 -2.38 8.67
CA PHE A 207 -10.16 -2.48 8.19
C PHE A 207 -10.43 -3.80 7.46
N ILE A 208 -9.59 -4.18 6.50
CA ILE A 208 -9.80 -5.44 5.75
C ILE A 208 -9.53 -6.68 6.59
N CYS A 209 -8.61 -6.58 7.57
CA CYS A 209 -8.32 -7.69 8.46
C CYS A 209 -9.55 -7.98 9.34
N ALA A 210 -10.19 -6.94 9.87
CA ALA A 210 -11.43 -7.05 10.64
C ALA A 210 -12.58 -7.62 9.77
N ARG A 211 -12.73 -7.14 8.53
CA ARG A 211 -13.76 -7.61 7.59
C ARG A 211 -13.72 -9.13 7.35
N PHE A 212 -12.54 -9.72 7.36
CA PHE A 212 -12.33 -11.16 7.12
C PHE A 212 -12.06 -11.96 8.40
N GLY A 213 -12.69 -11.55 9.51
CA GLY A 213 -12.69 -12.30 10.77
C GLY A 213 -11.41 -12.15 11.60
N GLY A 214 -10.48 -11.27 11.22
CA GLY A 214 -9.20 -11.05 11.92
C GLY A 214 -9.32 -10.40 13.30
N GLU A 215 -10.51 -9.98 13.72
CA GLU A 215 -10.78 -9.60 15.11
C GLU A 215 -10.81 -10.82 16.05
N VAL A 216 -11.17 -11.99 15.51
CA VAL A 216 -11.29 -13.25 16.27
C VAL A 216 -10.18 -14.23 15.88
N LEU A 217 -9.92 -14.37 14.58
CA LEU A 217 -8.96 -15.33 14.06
C LEU A 217 -7.53 -14.76 14.07
N PRO A 218 -6.52 -15.59 14.35
CA PRO A 218 -5.14 -15.20 14.16
C PRO A 218 -4.81 -15.04 12.67
N SER A 219 -3.79 -14.24 12.38
CA SER A 219 -3.21 -14.19 11.02
C SER A 219 -2.66 -15.58 10.63
N LEU A 220 -2.64 -15.89 9.32
CA LEU A 220 -2.07 -17.15 8.81
C LEU A 220 -0.62 -17.36 9.30
N ARG A 221 0.16 -16.29 9.33
CA ARG A 221 1.53 -16.27 9.85
C ARG A 221 1.59 -16.70 11.32
N MET A 222 0.73 -16.14 12.16
CA MET A 222 0.73 -16.45 13.59
C MET A 222 0.18 -17.84 13.88
N ALA A 223 -0.86 -18.26 13.15
CA ALA A 223 -1.36 -19.63 13.21
C ALA A 223 -0.24 -20.63 12.90
N ALA A 224 0.55 -20.38 11.84
CA ALA A 224 1.70 -21.20 11.50
C ALA A 224 2.82 -21.16 12.57
N ALA A 225 3.22 -19.96 13.01
CA ALA A 225 4.32 -19.78 13.98
C ALA A 225 4.01 -20.40 15.35
N SER A 226 2.75 -20.35 15.79
CA SER A 226 2.31 -20.91 17.08
C SER A 226 1.88 -22.38 17.00
N ARG A 227 1.89 -22.99 15.81
CA ARG A 227 1.24 -24.30 15.54
C ARG A 227 -0.23 -24.32 15.99
N GLY A 228 -0.96 -23.23 15.72
CA GLY A 228 -2.38 -23.08 16.06
C GLY A 228 -2.67 -22.76 17.53
N ARG A 229 -1.66 -22.54 18.39
CA ARG A 229 -1.85 -22.30 19.83
C ARG A 229 -2.01 -20.83 20.22
N THR A 230 -1.85 -19.91 19.28
CA THR A 230 -2.01 -18.47 19.54
C THR A 230 -3.48 -18.12 19.75
N THR A 231 -3.75 -17.31 20.77
CA THR A 231 -5.06 -16.68 21.00
C THR A 231 -5.12 -15.22 20.52
N GLN A 232 -3.97 -14.65 20.15
CA GLN A 232 -3.91 -13.27 19.67
C GLN A 232 -4.51 -13.13 18.26
N SER A 233 -5.45 -12.20 18.13
CA SER A 233 -6.14 -11.90 16.86
C SER A 233 -5.23 -11.22 15.83
N GLY A 234 -5.57 -11.37 14.55
CA GLY A 234 -4.88 -10.73 13.44
C GLY A 234 -4.83 -9.20 13.55
N VAL A 235 -5.94 -8.57 13.96
CA VAL A 235 -6.02 -7.12 14.17
C VAL A 235 -5.10 -6.66 15.30
N SER A 236 -5.04 -7.40 16.41
CA SER A 236 -4.15 -7.06 17.53
C SER A 236 -2.68 -7.12 17.13
N ALA A 237 -2.29 -8.15 16.38
CA ALA A 237 -0.94 -8.28 15.83
C ALA A 237 -0.58 -7.15 14.85
N LEU A 238 -1.53 -6.77 13.99
CA LEU A 238 -1.34 -5.67 13.07
C LEU A 238 -1.16 -4.33 13.80
N ARG A 239 -1.95 -4.06 14.85
CA ARG A 239 -1.78 -2.86 15.70
C ARG A 239 -0.39 -2.79 16.33
N GLN A 240 0.14 -3.92 16.80
CA GLN A 240 1.50 -3.97 17.35
C GLN A 240 2.57 -3.64 16.29
N LEU A 241 2.44 -4.22 15.09
CA LEU A 241 3.35 -3.94 13.97
C LEU A 241 3.26 -2.49 13.51
N MET A 242 2.05 -1.93 13.41
CA MET A 242 1.81 -0.53 13.07
C MET A 242 2.53 0.38 14.07
N ARG A 243 2.34 0.19 15.38
CA ARG A 243 3.01 1.00 16.42
C ARG A 243 4.53 0.96 16.29
N SER A 244 5.12 -0.22 16.12
CA SER A 244 6.57 -0.36 15.96
C SER A 244 7.11 0.39 14.74
N ARG A 245 6.38 0.39 13.63
CA ARG A 245 6.81 1.03 12.37
C ARG A 245 6.58 2.53 12.36
N LEU A 246 5.48 2.99 12.95
CA LEU A 246 5.22 4.42 13.16
C LEU A 246 6.25 5.02 14.12
N PHE A 247 6.63 4.28 15.16
CA PHE A 247 7.75 4.67 16.02
C PHE A 247 9.06 4.83 15.22
N ALA A 248 9.35 3.91 14.30
CA ALA A 248 10.51 4.02 13.40
C ALA A 248 10.46 5.24 12.46
N LEU A 249 9.26 5.77 12.19
CA LEU A 249 9.03 7.02 11.46
C LEU A 249 8.96 8.26 12.36
N GLY A 250 9.11 8.11 13.68
CA GLY A 250 9.09 9.22 14.64
C GLY A 250 7.70 9.53 15.21
N LYS A 251 6.66 8.80 14.81
CA LYS A 251 5.30 8.92 15.35
C LYS A 251 5.15 7.99 16.54
N GLY A 252 5.45 8.49 17.74
CA GLY A 252 5.34 7.72 18.98
C GLY A 252 4.93 8.56 20.19
N GLY A 253 3.68 8.38 20.64
CA GLY A 253 3.25 8.71 22.01
C GLY A 253 2.35 9.94 22.19
N GLY A 254 1.23 10.04 21.46
CA GLY A 254 0.15 10.97 21.81
C GLY A 254 -1.14 10.18 22.02
N ASP A 255 -1.38 9.73 23.26
CA ASP A 255 -2.71 9.61 23.88
C ASP A 255 -2.54 9.15 25.33
N SER A 256 -2.72 10.08 26.26
CA SER A 256 -3.31 9.91 27.61
C SER A 256 -3.37 11.27 28.33
N THR A 257 -4.36 12.10 27.97
CA THR A 257 -5.18 12.89 28.91
C THR A 257 -6.58 12.99 28.35
#